data_AF-A0A5Q4SX66-F1
#
_entry.id   AF-A0A5Q4SX66-F1
#
_cell.length_a   1.000
_cell.length_b   1.000
_cell.length_c   1.000
_cell.angle_alpha   90.00
_cell.angle_beta   90.00
_cell.angle_gamma   90.00
#
_symmetry.space_group_name_H-M   'P 1'
#
loop_
_entity.id
_entity.type
_entity.pdbx_description
1 polymer ?
#
loop_
_entity_poly.entity_id
_entity_poly.type
_entity_poly.pdbx_seq_one_letter_code
_entity_poly.pdbx_strand_id
1 'polypeptide(L)'
;MSQQDTPTPTFRSDVTVDLVKHTAGDSDVLWAARVSTAGEQSLDELSKDPERSKGLINYLMRDRHGSPFEHNSMTFFISAPIFVFREFMRHRVGWSYNEESGRYRRLDPVFYVLPDA
;
A
#
# COMPACT_ATOMS: atom_id res chain seq x y z
N MET A 1 30.96 17.26 33.33
CA MET A 1 30.59 17.25 31.89
C MET A 1 30.57 15.79 31.46
N SER A 2 29.39 15.16 31.41
CA SER A 2 29.27 13.80 30.91
C SER A 2 29.56 13.79 29.42
N GLN A 3 30.49 12.93 28.98
CA GLN A 3 30.74 12.68 27.58
C GLN A 3 29.44 12.15 26.98
N GLN A 4 28.84 12.91 26.05
CA GLN A 4 27.73 12.39 25.26
C GLN A 4 28.34 11.44 24.24
N ASP A 5 28.10 10.14 24.39
CA ASP A 5 28.39 9.15 23.35
C ASP A 5 27.76 9.63 22.05
N THR A 6 28.61 9.99 21.09
CA THR A 6 28.16 10.36 19.75
C THR A 6 27.82 9.05 19.04
N PRO A 7 26.55 8.81 18.68
CA PRO A 7 26.17 7.54 18.08
C PRO A 7 26.84 7.42 16.70
N THR A 8 27.56 6.32 16.48
CA THR A 8 28.21 6.00 15.20
C THR A 8 27.16 5.85 14.10
N PRO A 9 27.32 6.49 12.93
CA PRO A 9 26.37 6.37 11.84
C PRO A 9 26.40 4.98 11.21
N THR A 10 25.21 4.48 10.83
CA THR A 10 25.03 3.21 10.12
C THR A 10 24.60 3.52 8.68
N PHE A 11 25.24 2.87 7.71
CA PHE A 11 24.89 3.02 6.29
C PHE A 11 24.12 1.79 5.81
N ARG A 12 23.03 2.02 5.09
CA ARG A 12 22.14 1.00 4.52
C ARG A 12 21.89 1.31 3.06
N SER A 13 21.69 0.29 2.24
CA SER A 13 21.37 0.42 0.81
C SER A 13 20.03 -0.22 0.44
N ASP A 14 19.31 -0.73 1.43
CA ASP A 14 18.03 -1.41 1.28
C ASP A 14 16.84 -0.51 1.60
N VAL A 15 15.72 -0.82 0.96
CA VAL A 15 14.39 -0.24 1.19
C VAL A 15 13.46 -1.40 1.46
N THR A 16 12.74 -1.39 2.58
CA THR A 16 11.86 -2.49 2.97
C THR A 16 10.40 -2.08 2.95
N VAL A 17 9.53 -3.01 2.57
CA VAL A 17 8.08 -2.85 2.54
C VAL A 17 7.45 -4.12 3.09
N ASP A 18 6.76 -3.99 4.22
CA ASP A 18 6.08 -5.09 4.88
C ASP A 18 4.56 -4.86 4.83
N LEU A 19 3.81 -5.89 4.41
CA LEU A 19 2.35 -5.85 4.45
C LEU A 19 1.87 -6.12 5.88
N VAL A 20 1.31 -5.11 6.54
CA VAL A 20 0.83 -5.21 7.93
C VAL A 20 -0.58 -5.77 7.98
N LYS A 21 -1.46 -5.29 7.09
CA LYS A 21 -2.86 -5.66 7.04
C LYS A 21 -3.40 -5.46 5.63
N HIS A 22 -4.31 -6.34 5.20
CA HIS A 22 -5.12 -6.11 4.01
C HIS A 22 -6.55 -6.57 4.24
N THR A 23 -7.48 -5.83 3.64
CA THR A 23 -8.84 -6.28 3.32
C THR A 23 -8.99 -5.97 1.84
N ALA A 24 -8.52 -6.93 1.04
CA ALA A 24 -8.43 -6.81 -0.41
C ALA A 24 -8.46 -8.21 -1.02
N GLY A 25 -9.61 -8.58 -1.59
CA GLY A 25 -9.79 -9.80 -2.36
C GLY A 25 -10.47 -9.51 -3.71
N ASP A 26 -10.21 -10.35 -4.70
CA ASP A 26 -10.88 -10.24 -6.01
C ASP A 26 -12.41 -10.36 -5.88
N SER A 27 -12.88 -11.09 -4.88
CA SER A 27 -14.31 -11.17 -4.51
C SER A 27 -14.91 -9.82 -4.15
N ASP A 28 -14.16 -8.94 -3.50
CA ASP A 28 -14.64 -7.63 -3.04
C ASP A 28 -14.88 -6.70 -4.24
N VAL A 29 -13.99 -6.76 -5.24
CA VAL A 29 -14.13 -6.05 -6.52
C VAL A 29 -15.34 -6.55 -7.30
N LEU A 30 -15.50 -7.87 -7.39
CA LEU A 30 -16.65 -8.48 -8.08
C LEU A 30 -17.97 -8.11 -7.40
N TRP A 31 -17.98 -8.07 -6.07
CA TRP A 31 -19.17 -7.69 -5.30
C TRP A 31 -19.52 -6.23 -5.54
N ALA A 32 -18.55 -5.31 -5.44
CA ALA A 32 -18.73 -3.89 -5.73
C ALA A 32 -19.20 -3.63 -7.17
N ALA A 33 -18.67 -4.35 -8.16
CA ALA A 33 -19.09 -4.20 -9.55
C ALA A 33 -20.51 -4.74 -9.82
N ARG A 34 -20.87 -5.87 -9.20
CA ARG A 34 -22.16 -6.55 -9.42
C ARG A 34 -23.31 -5.87 -8.69
N VAL A 35 -23.07 -5.09 -7.64
CA VAL A 35 -24.13 -4.32 -6.96
C VAL A 35 -24.84 -3.37 -7.93
N SER A 36 -24.11 -2.85 -8.93
CA SER A 36 -24.66 -1.96 -9.96
C SER A 36 -25.49 -2.68 -11.03
N THR A 37 -25.29 -3.98 -11.25
CA THR A 37 -25.94 -4.73 -12.34
C THR A 37 -26.96 -5.78 -11.87
N ALA A 38 -26.77 -6.34 -10.67
CA ALA A 38 -27.55 -7.47 -10.15
C ALA A 38 -28.27 -7.17 -8.82
N GLY A 39 -28.08 -5.98 -8.24
CA GLY A 39 -28.76 -5.56 -6.99
C GLY A 39 -28.55 -6.54 -5.83
N GLU A 40 -29.65 -6.91 -5.15
CA GLU A 40 -29.66 -7.82 -3.99
C GLU A 40 -29.26 -9.28 -4.31
N GLN A 41 -29.30 -9.72 -5.57
CA GLN A 41 -28.94 -11.10 -5.97
C GLN A 41 -27.42 -11.34 -6.04
N SER A 42 -26.61 -10.32 -5.76
CA SER A 42 -25.14 -10.38 -5.80
C SER A 42 -24.51 -11.31 -4.76
N LEU A 43 -25.24 -11.66 -3.69
CA LEU A 43 -24.76 -12.55 -2.61
C LEU A 43 -24.72 -14.04 -3.03
N ASP A 44 -25.63 -14.48 -3.92
CA ASP A 44 -25.79 -15.90 -4.25
C ASP A 44 -24.89 -16.39 -5.42
N GLU A 45 -24.30 -15.47 -6.19
CA GLU A 45 -23.50 -15.81 -7.39
C GLU A 45 -21.97 -15.85 -7.15
N LEU A 46 -21.51 -15.68 -5.92
CA LEU A 46 -20.09 -15.76 -5.53
C LEU A 46 -19.49 -17.16 -5.74
N SER A 47 -20.34 -18.19 -5.88
CA SER A 47 -19.96 -19.59 -6.08
C SER A 47 -19.70 -19.97 -7.55
N LYS A 48 -19.92 -19.07 -8.52
CA LYS A 48 -19.83 -19.39 -9.95
C LYS A 48 -18.45 -19.09 -10.52
N ASP A 49 -17.78 -20.18 -10.89
CA ASP A 49 -16.73 -20.35 -11.91
C ASP A 49 -15.60 -19.28 -11.97
N PRO A 50 -14.38 -19.59 -11.49
CA PRO A 50 -13.23 -18.69 -11.48
C PRO A 50 -12.92 -18.01 -12.82
N GLU A 51 -13.22 -18.66 -13.95
CA GLU A 51 -12.97 -18.11 -15.29
C GLU A 51 -13.90 -16.93 -15.63
N ARG A 52 -15.15 -16.94 -15.17
CA ARG A 52 -16.07 -15.80 -15.36
C ARG A 52 -15.67 -14.61 -14.52
N SER A 53 -15.18 -14.86 -13.31
CA SER A 53 -14.66 -13.84 -12.40
C SER A 53 -13.47 -13.09 -13.00
N LYS A 54 -12.50 -13.81 -13.56
CA LYS A 54 -11.36 -13.21 -14.29
C LYS A 54 -11.82 -12.37 -15.49
N GLY A 55 -12.78 -12.88 -16.27
CA GLY A 55 -13.33 -12.18 -17.43
C GLY A 55 -13.95 -10.82 -17.06
N LEU A 56 -14.69 -10.76 -15.94
CA LEU A 56 -15.29 -9.52 -15.46
C LEU A 56 -14.24 -8.52 -14.97
N ILE A 57 -13.24 -8.94 -14.20
CA ILE A 57 -12.16 -8.04 -13.75
C ILE A 57 -11.40 -7.44 -14.94
N ASN A 58 -11.08 -8.27 -15.94
CA ASN A 58 -10.41 -7.81 -17.16
C ASN A 58 -11.27 -6.81 -17.95
N TYR A 59 -12.58 -7.04 -18.03
CA TYR A 59 -13.53 -6.10 -18.65
C TYR A 59 -13.54 -4.75 -17.92
N LEU A 60 -13.62 -4.75 -16.58
CA LEU A 60 -13.61 -3.53 -15.78
C LEU A 60 -12.31 -2.73 -15.96
N MET A 61 -11.16 -3.41 -15.98
CA MET A 61 -9.86 -2.79 -16.24
C MET A 61 -9.76 -2.19 -17.65
N ARG A 62 -10.22 -2.91 -18.67
CA ARG A 62 -10.21 -2.44 -20.07
C ARG A 62 -11.00 -1.15 -20.24
N ASP A 63 -12.17 -1.10 -19.62
CA ASP A 63 -13.08 0.05 -19.74
C ASP A 63 -12.75 1.17 -18.72
N ARG A 64 -11.67 1.00 -17.94
CA ARG A 64 -11.21 1.92 -16.88
C ARG A 64 -12.29 2.22 -15.85
N HIS A 65 -13.13 1.23 -15.56
CA HIS A 65 -14.13 1.32 -14.50
C HIS A 65 -13.44 1.10 -13.14
N GLY A 66 -12.81 2.16 -12.63
CA GLY A 66 -11.94 2.12 -11.45
C GLY A 66 -12.66 2.02 -10.11
N SER A 67 -13.92 2.49 -10.02
CA SER A 67 -14.64 2.60 -8.75
C SER A 67 -14.77 1.27 -7.97
N PRO A 68 -15.06 0.11 -8.60
CA PRO A 68 -15.07 -1.17 -7.89
C PRO A 68 -13.74 -1.57 -7.23
N PHE A 69 -12.61 -1.05 -7.74
CA PHE A 69 -11.28 -1.35 -7.18
C PHE A 69 -10.96 -0.55 -5.91
N GLU A 70 -11.70 0.52 -5.63
CA GLU A 70 -11.50 1.39 -4.46
C GLU A 70 -12.08 0.81 -3.17
N HIS A 71 -12.89 -0.25 -3.24
CA HIS A 71 -13.54 -0.89 -2.10
C HIS A 71 -12.60 -1.80 -1.28
N ASN A 72 -11.29 -1.59 -1.37
CA ASN A 72 -10.26 -2.40 -0.73
C ASN A 72 -9.29 -1.52 0.06
N SER A 73 -8.63 -2.10 1.04
CA SER A 73 -7.58 -1.41 1.80
C SER A 73 -6.37 -2.30 2.05
N MET A 74 -5.18 -1.69 1.98
CA MET A 74 -3.90 -2.32 2.32
C MET A 74 -3.11 -1.35 3.20
N THR A 75 -2.42 -1.88 4.19
CA THR A 75 -1.58 -1.10 5.11
C THR A 75 -0.16 -1.65 5.04
N PHE A 76 0.78 -0.76 4.72
CA PHE A 76 2.19 -1.10 4.57
C PHE A 76 3.03 -0.43 5.66
N PHE A 77 4.02 -1.15 6.17
CA PHE A 77 5.11 -0.59 6.95
C PHE A 77 6.32 -0.44 6.02
N ILE A 78 6.77 0.79 5.82
CA ILE A 78 7.79 1.11 4.82
C ILE A 78 8.99 1.71 5.55
N SER A 79 10.18 1.17 5.30
CA SER A 79 11.44 1.79 5.70
C SER A 79 12.16 2.26 4.45
N ALA A 80 12.19 3.57 4.23
CA ALA A 80 12.78 4.19 3.07
C ALA A 80 13.48 5.51 3.43
N PRO A 81 14.44 5.97 2.60
CA PRO A 81 15.08 7.26 2.79
C PRO A 81 14.10 8.42 2.61
N ILE A 82 14.33 9.54 3.32
CA ILE A 82 13.43 10.71 3.28
C ILE A 82 13.19 11.21 1.85
N PHE A 83 14.21 11.21 0.97
CA PHE A 83 14.02 11.69 -0.40
C PHE A 83 13.04 10.83 -1.21
N VAL A 84 13.02 9.50 -0.98
CA VAL A 84 12.04 8.58 -1.59
C VAL A 84 10.66 8.82 -0.99
N PHE A 85 10.57 8.97 0.33
CA PHE A 85 9.29 9.28 1.00
C PHE A 85 8.66 10.58 0.52
N ARG A 86 9.47 11.60 0.19
CA ARG A 86 8.99 12.87 -0.36
C ARG A 86 8.32 12.72 -1.72
N GLU A 87 8.77 11.77 -2.54
CA GLU A 87 8.11 11.44 -3.80
C GLU A 87 6.84 10.63 -3.54
N PHE A 88 6.91 9.65 -2.65
CA PHE A 88 5.79 8.77 -2.32
C PHE A 88 4.60 9.53 -1.69
N MET A 89 4.85 10.47 -0.78
CA MET A 89 3.80 11.26 -0.14
C MET A 89 3.09 12.24 -1.11
N ARG A 90 3.48 12.29 -2.39
CA ARG A 90 2.74 13.03 -3.43
C ARG A 90 1.46 12.32 -3.86
N HIS A 91 1.32 11.03 -3.59
CA HIS A 91 0.09 10.28 -3.86
C HIS A 91 -0.97 10.64 -2.81
N ARG A 92 -1.87 11.57 -3.17
CA ARG A 92 -2.91 12.11 -2.26
C ARG A 92 -4.20 11.30 -2.23
N VAL A 93 -4.42 10.46 -3.25
CA VAL A 93 -5.67 9.69 -3.41
C VAL A 93 -5.39 8.24 -3.05
N GLY A 94 -6.22 7.65 -2.19
CA GLY A 94 -6.11 6.25 -1.78
C GLY A 94 -5.02 5.94 -0.75
N TRP A 95 -4.32 6.97 -0.23
CA TRP A 95 -3.25 6.80 0.74
C TRP A 95 -3.48 7.63 2.00
N SER A 96 -3.18 7.01 3.14
CA SER A 96 -3.15 7.64 4.45
C SER A 96 -1.78 7.36 5.07
N TYR A 97 -1.05 8.42 5.44
CA TYR A 97 0.33 8.31 5.91
C TYR A 97 0.43 8.59 7.41
N ASN A 98 1.34 7.89 8.06
CA ASN A 98 1.86 8.24 9.37
C ASN A 98 3.38 8.00 9.34
N GLU A 99 4.18 8.99 9.71
CA GLU A 99 5.64 8.94 9.66
C GLU A 99 6.23 9.16 11.05
N GLU A 100 7.38 8.54 11.32
CA GLU A 100 8.15 8.85 12.53
C GLU A 100 8.62 10.31 12.51
N SER A 101 8.29 11.04 13.57
CA SER A 101 8.59 12.46 13.66
C SER A 101 9.86 12.73 14.46
N GLY A 102 10.88 13.24 13.78
CA GLY A 102 12.11 13.74 14.42
C GLY A 102 11.92 14.92 15.37
N ARG A 103 10.70 15.51 15.43
CA ARG A 103 10.35 16.54 16.42
C ARG A 103 10.06 15.97 17.80
N TYR A 104 9.64 14.70 17.87
CA TYR A 104 9.21 14.04 19.11
C TYR A 104 10.17 12.95 19.56
N ARG A 105 11.00 12.42 18.65
CA ARG A 105 11.94 11.34 18.93
C ARG A 105 13.30 11.65 18.31
N ARG A 106 14.37 11.29 19.02
CA ARG A 106 15.73 11.34 18.47
C ARG A 106 15.85 10.26 17.40
N LEU A 107 16.09 10.66 16.16
CA LEU A 107 16.28 9.75 15.03
C LEU A 107 17.61 9.02 15.17
N ASP A 108 17.60 7.73 14.85
CA ASP A 108 18.82 6.94 14.76
C ASP A 108 19.66 7.42 13.56
N PRO A 109 20.99 7.45 13.66
CA PRO A 109 21.86 7.95 12.59
C PRO A 109 22.02 6.90 11.46
N VAL A 110 20.91 6.52 10.83
CA VAL A 110 20.88 5.57 9.72
C VAL A 110 20.75 6.34 8.40
N PHE A 111 21.71 6.14 7.50
CA PHE A 111 21.78 6.86 6.23
C PHE A 111 21.77 5.90 5.05
N TYR A 112 21.08 6.31 3.98
CA TYR A 112 21.02 5.55 2.76
C TYR A 112 22.25 5.81 1.87
N VAL A 113 22.85 4.76 1.35
CA VAL A 113 23.91 4.78 0.36
C VAL A 113 23.54 3.90 -0.81
N LEU A 114 23.93 4.30 -2.02
CA LEU A 114 23.77 3.44 -3.18
C LEU A 114 24.72 2.23 -3.03
N PRO A 115 24.31 1.02 -3.47
CA PRO A 115 25.21 -0.11 -3.56
C PRO A 115 26.40 0.24 -4.47
N ASP A 116 27.59 -0.25 -4.13
CA ASP A 116 28.73 -0.21 -5.05
C ASP A 116 28.35 -1.00 -6.32
N ALA A 117 28.47 -0.34 -7.48
CA ALA A 117 28.14 -0.90 -8.79
C ALA A 117 29.21 -1.85 -9.32
#